data_AF-A0A821QKP2-F1
#
_entry.id   AF-A0A821QKP2-F1
#
_cell.length_a   1.000
_cell.length_b   1.000
_cell.length_c   1.000
_cell.angle_alpha   90.00
_cell.angle_beta   90.00
_cell.angle_gamma   90.00
#
_symmetry.space_group_name_H-M   'P 1'
#
loop_
_entity.id
_entity.type
_entity.pdbx_description
1 polymer ?
#
loop_
_entity_poly.entity_id
_entity_poly.type
_entity_poly.pdbx_seq_one_letter_code
_entity_poly.pdbx_strand_id
1 'polypeptide(L)'
;MSQLIAIDLQRNQLTEIPSAYPLTLREFELGNNRLTTLPFNNETFNKLSQLITLDLSSNPLQCDCHIKPLYHWLLTHYQSELVP
;
A
#
# COMPACT_ATOMS: atom_id res chain seq x y z
N MET A 1 8.34 0.84 -24.30
CA MET A 1 7.04 0.73 -23.61
C MET A 1 7.26 1.15 -22.17
N SER A 2 6.65 2.25 -21.73
CA SER A 2 6.78 2.76 -20.35
C SER A 2 5.88 1.96 -19.43
N GLN A 3 6.48 1.24 -18.46
CA GLN A 3 5.73 0.64 -17.36
C GLN A 3 5.57 1.68 -16.27
N LEU A 4 4.41 1.70 -15.63
CA LEU A 4 4.19 2.57 -14.48
C LEU A 4 4.85 1.93 -13.26
N ILE A 5 5.79 2.66 -12.66
CA ILE A 5 6.62 2.19 -11.54
C ILE A 5 6.21 2.88 -10.24
N ALA A 6 5.77 4.13 -10.31
CA ALA A 6 5.39 4.93 -9.16
C ALA A 6 4.02 5.56 -9.40
N ILE A 7 3.16 5.51 -8.38
CA ILE A 7 1.92 6.28 -8.32
C ILE A 7 1.99 7.17 -7.09
N ASP A 8 1.87 8.48 -7.33
CA ASP A 8 1.66 9.48 -6.28
C ASP A 8 0.23 10.00 -6.32
N LEU A 9 -0.51 9.70 -5.25
CA LEU A 9 -1.85 10.18 -4.98
C LEU A 9 -1.94 10.83 -3.60
N GLN A 10 -0.82 11.30 -3.06
CA GLN A 10 -0.81 11.94 -1.75
C GLN A 10 -1.69 13.21 -1.75
N ARG A 11 -2.21 13.56 -0.57
CA ARG A 11 -2.95 14.82 -0.34
C ARG A 11 -4.22 14.97 -1.17
N ASN A 12 -4.92 13.85 -1.40
CA ASN A 12 -6.22 13.83 -2.05
C ASN A 12 -7.33 13.55 -1.02
N GLN A 13 -8.53 13.28 -1.51
CA GLN A 13 -9.70 12.95 -0.68
C GLN A 13 -10.16 11.51 -0.93
N LEU A 14 -9.24 10.62 -1.29
CA LEU A 14 -9.56 9.23 -1.62
C LEU A 14 -10.13 8.54 -0.38
N THR A 15 -11.30 7.94 -0.55
CA THR A 15 -11.96 7.10 0.46
C THR A 15 -11.76 5.61 0.18
N GLU A 16 -11.36 5.26 -1.04
CA GLU A 16 -11.10 3.90 -1.49
C GLU A 16 -9.91 3.87 -2.47
N ILE A 17 -9.26 2.71 -2.55
CA ILE A 17 -8.22 2.42 -3.55
C ILE A 17 -8.91 1.67 -4.70
N PRO A 18 -8.70 2.06 -5.97
CA PRO A 18 -9.29 1.34 -7.10
C PRO A 18 -8.83 -0.11 -7.13
N SER A 19 -9.72 -1.02 -7.55
CA SER A 19 -9.41 -2.46 -7.64
C SER A 19 -8.41 -2.80 -8.76
N ALA A 20 -8.19 -1.87 -9.70
CA ALA A 20 -7.24 -1.99 -10.78
C ALA A 20 -6.04 -1.05 -10.55
N TYR A 21 -4.87 -1.64 -10.33
CA TYR A 21 -3.58 -0.94 -10.28
C TYR A 21 -2.51 -1.80 -10.97
N PRO A 22 -1.44 -1.18 -11.52
CA PRO A 22 -0.35 -1.92 -12.14
C PRO A 22 0.35 -2.83 -11.12
N LEU A 23 0.52 -4.10 -11.47
CA LEU A 23 1.26 -5.05 -10.61
C LEU A 23 2.77 -4.81 -10.62
N THR A 24 3.25 -3.94 -11.52
CA THR A 24 4.66 -3.51 -11.63
C THR A 24 5.00 -2.32 -10.74
N LEU A 25 4.08 -1.90 -9.85
CA LEU A 25 4.33 -0.78 -8.96
C LEU A 25 5.45 -1.11 -7.97
N ARG A 26 6.38 -0.16 -7.85
CA ARG A 26 7.43 -0.11 -6.83
C ARG A 26 7.12 0.91 -5.75
N GLU A 27 6.43 1.99 -6.10
CA GLU A 27 6.09 3.07 -5.18
C GLU A 27 4.60 3.37 -5.28
N PHE A 28 3.91 3.32 -4.14
CA PHE A 28 2.50 3.67 -4.04
C PHE A 28 2.29 4.64 -2.87
N GLU A 29 2.23 5.92 -3.19
CA GLU A 29 2.15 7.01 -2.22
C GLU A 29 0.69 7.45 -2.07
N LEU A 30 0.04 7.03 -0.98
CA LEU A 30 -1.37 7.29 -0.66
C LEU A 30 -1.55 8.14 0.60
N GLY A 31 -0.46 8.70 1.13
CA GLY A 31 -0.47 9.50 2.34
C GLY A 31 -1.41 10.71 2.27
N ASN A 32 -1.92 11.14 3.42
CA ASN A 32 -2.82 12.30 3.54
C ASN A 32 -4.10 12.17 2.69
N ASN A 33 -4.79 11.03 2.82
CA ASN A 33 -6.10 10.78 2.20
C ASN A 33 -7.17 10.51 3.29
N ARG A 34 -8.32 9.96 2.90
CA ARG A 34 -9.44 9.60 3.80
C ARG A 34 -9.71 8.10 3.81
N LEU A 35 -8.69 7.29 3.56
CA LEU A 35 -8.81 5.84 3.55
C LEU A 35 -9.07 5.34 4.98
N THR A 36 -10.17 4.62 5.17
CA THR A 36 -10.52 4.00 6.46
C THR A 36 -10.20 2.52 6.49
N THR A 37 -10.19 1.86 5.34
CA THR A 37 -9.86 0.45 5.16
C THR A 37 -9.03 0.27 3.90
N LEU A 38 -8.41 -0.91 3.75
CA LEU A 38 -7.68 -1.28 2.54
C LEU A 38 -8.40 -2.45 1.86
N PRO A 39 -8.58 -2.41 0.53
CA PRO A 39 -9.16 -3.53 -0.21
C PRO A 39 -8.15 -4.68 -0.42
N PHE A 40 -7.04 -4.68 0.32
CA PHE A 40 -5.93 -5.59 0.13
C PHE A 40 -6.09 -6.81 1.01
N ASN A 41 -6.13 -7.98 0.38
CA ASN A 41 -5.99 -9.26 1.07
C ASN A 41 -4.55 -9.79 0.87
N ASN A 42 -4.24 -10.96 1.44
CA ASN A 42 -2.92 -11.56 1.30
C ASN A 42 -2.55 -11.82 -0.17
N GLU A 43 -3.50 -12.20 -1.02
CA GLU A 43 -3.26 -12.44 -2.44
C GLU A 43 -2.93 -11.14 -3.19
N THR A 44 -3.62 -10.05 -2.88
CA THR A 44 -3.33 -8.72 -3.41
C THR A 44 -1.90 -8.30 -3.11
N PHE A 45 -1.50 -8.39 -1.84
CA PHE A 45 -0.14 -8.05 -1.42
C PHE A 45 0.92 -8.94 -2.08
N ASN A 46 0.64 -10.23 -2.27
CA ASN A 46 1.54 -11.14 -2.99
C ASN A 46 1.69 -10.77 -4.48
N LYS A 47 0.65 -10.21 -5.12
CA LYS A 47 0.71 -9.72 -6.51
C LYS A 47 1.53 -8.45 -6.65
N LEU A 48 1.58 -7.63 -5.60
CA LEU A 48 2.41 -6.41 -5.51
C LEU A 48 3.86 -6.76 -5.11
N SER A 49 4.44 -7.79 -5.73
CA SER A 49 5.76 -8.34 -5.37
C SER A 49 6.93 -7.39 -5.67
N GLN A 50 6.70 -6.36 -6.48
CA GLN A 50 7.69 -5.33 -6.79
C GLN A 50 7.58 -4.10 -5.90
N LEU A 51 6.56 -4.02 -5.03
CA LEU A 51 6.29 -2.87 -4.19
C LEU A 51 7.37 -2.76 -3.11
N ILE A 52 8.00 -1.59 -3.05
CA ILE A 52 9.07 -1.25 -2.12
C ILE A 52 8.57 -0.18 -1.15
N THR A 53 7.87 0.82 -1.67
CA THR A 53 7.33 1.92 -0.88
C THR A 53 5.82 1.91 -0.93
N LEU A 54 5.19 1.88 0.25
CA LEU A 54 3.76 2.06 0.44
C LEU A 54 3.54 3.08 1.56
N ASP A 55 3.22 4.32 1.20
CA ASP A 55 2.86 5.33 2.19
C ASP A 55 1.35 5.36 2.38
N LEU A 56 0.91 5.03 3.59
CA LEU A 56 -0.47 5.12 4.03
C LEU A 56 -0.64 6.14 5.17
N SER A 57 0.40 6.91 5.47
CA SER A 57 0.44 7.86 6.57
C SER A 57 -0.69 8.89 6.48
N SER A 58 -1.11 9.42 7.62
CA SER A 58 -2.16 10.47 7.65
C SER A 58 -3.48 10.06 6.97
N ASN A 59 -3.82 8.77 7.01
CA ASN A 59 -5.16 8.25 6.69
C ASN A 59 -5.84 7.75 7.97
N PRO A 60 -7.17 7.90 8.12
CA PRO A 60 -7.92 7.43 9.28
C PRO A 60 -8.17 5.90 9.23
N LEU A 61 -7.12 5.11 9.01
CA LEU A 61 -7.19 3.66 8.90
C LEU A 61 -7.70 3.04 10.22
N GLN A 62 -8.70 2.18 10.10
CA GLN A 62 -9.27 1.46 11.24
C GLN A 62 -8.37 0.27 11.60
N CYS A 63 -7.86 0.28 12.82
CA CYS A 63 -7.06 -0.82 13.37
C CYS A 63 -7.98 -1.92 13.93
N ASP A 64 -8.58 -2.71 13.04
CA ASP A 64 -9.45 -3.83 13.38
C ASP A 64 -9.00 -5.15 12.70
N CYS A 65 -9.90 -6.13 12.55
CA CYS A 65 -9.54 -7.38 11.89
C CYS A 65 -9.27 -7.24 10.38
N HIS A 66 -9.73 -6.17 9.72
CA HIS A 66 -9.57 -5.95 8.29
C HIS A 66 -8.16 -5.48 7.92
N ILE A 67 -7.39 -4.91 8.87
CA ILE A 67 -6.01 -4.48 8.63
C ILE A 67 -4.99 -5.64 8.68
N LYS A 68 -5.40 -6.84 9.12
CA LYS A 68 -4.51 -8.01 9.29
C LYS A 68 -3.68 -8.36 8.05
N PRO A 69 -4.21 -8.31 6.81
CA PRO A 69 -3.40 -8.58 5.62
C PRO A 69 -2.21 -7.61 5.49
N LEU A 70 -2.42 -6.32 5.75
CA LEU A 70 -1.33 -5.33 5.76
C LEU A 70 -0.32 -5.67 6.84
N TYR A 71 -0.77 -6.01 8.05
CA TYR A 71 0.13 -6.40 9.14
C TYR A 71 1.00 -7.61 8.78
N HIS A 72 0.41 -8.66 8.20
CA HIS A 72 1.18 -9.81 7.73
C HIS A 72 2.16 -9.46 6.60
N TRP A 73 1.76 -8.58 5.69
CA TRP A 73 2.64 -8.10 4.62
C TRP A 73 3.83 -7.32 5.19
N LEU A 74 3.59 -6.42 6.15
CA LEU A 74 4.67 -5.69 6.83
C LEU A 74 5.63 -6.66 7.53
N LEU A 75 5.16 -7.69 8.24
CA LEU A 75 6.06 -8.66 8.88
C LEU A 75 6.97 -9.41 7.90
N THR A 76 6.53 -9.59 6.65
CA THR A 76 7.31 -10.28 5.61
C THR A 76 8.22 -9.32 4.84
N HIS A 77 7.93 -8.01 4.82
CA HIS A 77 8.65 -7.01 4.02
C HIS A 77 9.44 -5.98 4.86
N TYR A 78 9.27 -5.91 6.18
CA TYR A 78 9.96 -4.99 7.10
C TYR A 78 11.42 -5.39 7.40
N GLN A 79 12.02 -6.32 6.64
CA GLN A 79 13.41 -6.77 6.86
C GLN A 79 14.49 -5.98 6.09
N SER A 80 14.15 -4.92 5.34
CA SER A 80 15.14 -4.16 4.56
C SER A 80 15.67 -2.86 5.19
N GLU A 81 15.20 -2.43 6.37
CA GLU A 81 15.66 -1.19 7.04
C GLU A 81 16.26 -1.41 8.44
N LEU A 82 17.04 -2.49 8.62
CA LEU A 82 18.05 -2.55 9.67
C LEU A 82 19.43 -2.67 9.03
N VAL A 83 19.87 -1.59 8.40
CA VAL A 83 21.29 -1.32 8.19
C VAL A 83 21.80 -0.70 9.51
N PRO A 84 22.82 -1.28 10.18
CA PRO A 84 23.34 -0.79 11.46
C PRO A 84 23.91 0.63 11.39
#